data_AF-A0A2M7EL73-F1
#
_entry.id   AF-A0A2M7EL73-F1
#
_cell.length_a   1.000
_cell.length_b   1.000
_cell.length_c   1.000
_cell.angle_alpha   90.00
_cell.angle_beta   90.00
_cell.angle_gamma   90.00
#
_symmetry.space_group_name_H-M   'P 1'
#
loop_
_entity.id
_entity.type
_entity.pdbx_description
1 polymer ?
#
loop_
_entity_poly.entity_id
_entity_poly.type
_entity_poly.pdbx_seq_one_letter_code
_entity_poly.pdbx_strand_id
1 'polypeptide(L)'
;MLAPKRQKFRKTFRGTWRRLSLRGALVSFGSVGLKTMDKGWVKDREIEACRVILARATRKAGKFWIRIFPDKPFSKKPPEVTMGAGKGDIAYFVASVVPGKV
;
A
#
# COMPACT_ATOMS: atom_id res chain seq x y z
N MET A 1 -5.29 8.71 6.81
CA MET A 1 -4.83 7.54 6.03
C MET A 1 -4.48 8.02 4.62
N LEU A 2 -3.43 7.47 4.01
CA LEU A 2 -2.94 7.91 2.71
C LEU A 2 -3.90 7.49 1.59
N ALA A 3 -4.25 8.41 0.70
CA ALA A 3 -5.06 8.14 -0.49
C ALA A 3 -4.80 9.19 -1.58
N PRO A 4 -4.98 8.86 -2.87
CA PRO A 4 -4.92 9.82 -3.96
C PRO A 4 -6.03 10.87 -3.85
N LYS A 5 -5.69 12.16 -4.03
CA LYS A 5 -6.68 13.25 -4.00
C LYS A 5 -7.69 13.20 -5.15
N ARG A 6 -7.25 12.78 -6.34
CA ARG A 6 -8.09 12.71 -7.55
C ARG A 6 -7.71 11.49 -8.39
N GLN A 7 -8.70 10.78 -8.93
CA GLN A 7 -8.52 9.68 -9.86
C GLN A 7 -9.44 9.86 -11.07
N LYS A 8 -8.96 9.51 -12.27
CA LYS A 8 -9.80 9.52 -13.49
C LYS A 8 -10.92 8.49 -13.40
N PHE A 9 -10.62 7.31 -12.87
CA PHE A 9 -11.58 6.23 -12.68
C PHE A 9 -11.57 5.76 -11.22
N ARG A 10 -12.76 5.62 -10.63
CA ARG A 10 -12.92 5.16 -9.25
C ARG A 10 -12.59 3.67 -9.08
N LYS A 11 -12.96 2.83 -10.06
CA LYS A 11 -12.84 1.37 -9.97
C LYS A 11 -11.79 0.88 -10.95
N THR A 12 -10.80 0.14 -10.47
CA THR A 12 -9.69 -0.38 -11.29
C THR A 12 -9.63 -1.91 -11.23
N PHE A 13 -8.93 -2.53 -12.19
CA PHE A 13 -8.68 -3.96 -12.19
C PHE A 13 -7.69 -4.36 -11.09
N ARG A 14 -7.84 -5.57 -10.53
CA ARG A 14 -6.92 -6.11 -9.51
C ARG A 14 -5.49 -6.24 -10.03
N GLY A 15 -5.32 -6.48 -11.33
CA GLY A 15 -4.02 -6.66 -11.96
C GLY A 15 -3.28 -7.90 -11.46
N THR A 16 -2.07 -8.09 -11.93
CA THR A 16 -1.18 -9.20 -11.56
C THR A 16 0.13 -8.67 -11.01
N TRP A 17 0.70 -9.38 -10.03
CA TRP A 17 2.03 -9.05 -9.50
C TRP A 17 3.11 -9.56 -10.45
N ARG A 18 4.17 -8.76 -10.59
CA ARG A 18 5.43 -9.20 -11.20
C ARG A 18 6.19 -10.12 -10.24
N ARG A 19 7.16 -10.88 -10.75
CA ARG A 19 8.01 -11.76 -9.93
C ARG A 19 8.93 -10.99 -8.97
N LEU A 20 9.56 -9.91 -9.46
CA LEU A 20 10.53 -9.14 -8.70
C LEU A 20 10.33 -7.63 -8.91
N SER A 21 10.74 -6.84 -7.91
CA SER A 21 10.85 -5.39 -8.05
C SER A 21 12.04 -5.01 -8.93
N LEU A 22 11.78 -4.43 -10.10
CA LEU A 22 12.84 -3.86 -10.93
C LEU A 22 13.28 -2.47 -10.45
N ARG A 23 12.40 -1.75 -9.73
CA ARG A 23 12.64 -0.35 -9.34
C ARG A 23 12.34 -0.12 -7.86
N GLY A 24 13.24 0.62 -7.22
CA GLY A 24 13.15 0.90 -5.79
C GLY A 24 13.45 -0.33 -4.94
N ALA A 25 14.45 -1.10 -5.35
CA ALA A 25 15.02 -2.18 -4.57
C ALA A 25 16.26 -1.77 -3.75
N LEU A 26 16.78 -0.57 -4.02
CA LEU A 26 17.92 0.04 -3.34
C LEU A 26 17.42 1.06 -2.31
N VAL A 27 18.19 1.21 -1.23
CA VAL A 27 17.99 2.25 -0.23
C VAL A 27 18.51 3.56 -0.81
N SER A 28 17.61 4.46 -1.20
CA SER A 28 17.98 5.78 -1.74
C SER A 28 18.07 6.86 -0.66
N PHE A 29 17.44 6.65 0.49
CA PHE A 29 17.37 7.62 1.58
C PHE A 29 17.69 6.93 2.90
N GLY A 30 18.40 7.62 3.79
CA GLY A 30 18.84 7.07 5.06
C GLY A 30 19.95 6.02 4.91
N SER A 31 20.28 5.37 6.02
CA SER A 31 21.33 4.33 6.10
C SER A 31 20.75 2.91 6.09
N VAL A 32 19.50 2.74 6.53
CA VAL A 32 18.84 1.45 6.68
C VAL A 32 17.46 1.45 6.04
N GLY A 33 17.01 0.30 5.55
CA GLY A 33 15.70 0.16 4.91
C GLY A 33 15.08 -1.22 5.15
N LEU A 34 13.76 -1.27 5.10
CA LEU A 34 12.99 -2.51 5.17
C LEU A 34 12.66 -2.98 3.75
N LYS A 35 13.02 -4.22 3.45
CA LYS A 35 12.81 -4.82 2.13
C LYS A 35 11.74 -5.88 2.20
N THR A 36 10.82 -5.87 1.24
CA THR A 36 9.77 -6.88 1.11
C THR A 36 10.36 -8.20 0.58
N MET A 37 9.99 -9.30 1.23
CA MET A 37 10.37 -10.65 0.78
C MET A 37 9.29 -11.27 -0.11
N ASP A 38 8.03 -10.95 0.17
CA ASP A 38 6.87 -11.51 -0.53
C ASP A 38 6.09 -10.47 -1.35
N LYS A 39 5.32 -10.95 -2.31
CA LYS A 39 4.34 -10.15 -3.04
C LYS A 39 3.07 -9.99 -2.22
N GLY A 40 2.44 -8.83 -2.27
CA GLY A 40 1.19 -8.60 -1.56
C GLY A 40 0.59 -7.23 -1.82
N TRP A 41 -0.54 -7.00 -1.15
CA TRP A 41 -1.14 -5.67 -1.02
C TRP A 41 -0.95 -5.20 0.41
N VAL A 42 -0.35 -4.02 0.56
CA VAL A 42 -0.23 -3.33 1.84
C VAL A 42 -1.31 -2.27 1.91
N LYS A 43 -2.14 -2.30 2.93
CA LYS A 43 -3.21 -1.31 3.11
C LYS A 43 -2.65 0.00 3.61
N ASP A 44 -3.34 1.08 3.28
CA ASP A 44 -3.12 2.41 3.85
C ASP A 44 -3.05 2.42 5.39
N ARG A 45 -3.88 1.61 6.04
CA ARG A 45 -3.98 1.41 7.50
C ARG A 45 -2.71 0.77 8.08
N GLU A 46 -2.13 -0.19 7.37
CA GLU A 46 -0.94 -0.93 7.79
C GLU A 46 0.31 -0.04 7.69
N ILE A 47 0.42 0.76 6.64
CA ILE A 47 1.50 1.75 6.47
C ILE A 47 1.49 2.75 7.64
N GLU A 48 0.30 3.24 8.00
CA GLU A 48 0.16 4.20 9.10
C GLU A 48 0.48 3.58 10.46
N ALA A 49 0.07 2.32 10.70
CA ALA A 49 0.43 1.59 11.90
C ALA A 49 1.96 1.46 12.05
N CYS A 50 2.66 1.06 10.99
CA CYS A 50 4.12 0.99 10.97
C CYS A 50 4.77 2.36 11.24
N ARG A 51 4.29 3.43 10.61
CA ARG A 51 4.80 4.80 10.84
C ARG A 51 4.67 5.22 12.30
N VAL A 52 3.50 4.98 12.90
CA VAL A 52 3.23 5.31 14.31
C VAL A 52 4.14 4.52 15.24
N ILE A 53 4.32 3.22 14.99
CA ILE A 53 5.20 2.36 15.79
C ILE A 53 6.66 2.85 15.70
N LEU A 54 7.16 3.12 14.50
CA LEU A 54 8.52 3.63 14.30
C LEU A 54 8.74 4.96 15.02
N ALA A 55 7.79 5.89 14.89
CA ALA A 55 7.86 7.18 15.58
C ALA A 55 7.80 7.04 17.11
N ARG A 56 7.05 6.07 17.64
CA ARG A 56 7.02 5.79 19.09
C ARG A 56 8.33 5.16 19.57
N ALA A 57 8.85 4.17 18.84
CA ALA A 57 10.05 3.44 19.20
C ALA A 57 11.29 4.34 19.29
N THR A 58 11.44 5.31 18.39
CA THR A 58 12.55 6.29 18.45
C THR A 58 12.22 7.53 19.29
N ARG A 59 11.12 7.53 20.06
CA ARG A 59 10.68 8.70 20.85
C ARG A 59 10.53 9.97 20.01
N LYS A 60 10.06 9.79 18.77
CA LYS A 60 9.89 10.83 17.72
C LYS A 60 11.20 11.49 17.27
N ALA A 61 12.35 10.91 17.62
CA ALA A 61 13.64 11.30 17.07
C ALA A 61 13.93 10.55 15.78
N GLY A 62 14.70 11.18 14.88
CA GLY A 62 15.09 10.61 13.60
C GLY A 62 14.17 10.97 12.43
N LYS A 63 14.61 10.61 11.22
CA LYS A 63 13.88 10.83 9.97
C LYS A 63 13.50 9.48 9.37
N PHE A 64 12.25 9.36 8.93
CA PHE A 64 11.70 8.17 8.32
C PHE A 64 11.19 8.50 6.92
N TRP A 65 11.46 7.61 5.97
CA TRP A 65 10.94 7.72 4.61
C TRP A 65 10.03 6.54 4.33
N ILE A 66 8.77 6.83 3.99
CA ILE A 66 7.83 5.84 3.49
C ILE A 66 7.94 5.86 1.96
N ARG A 67 8.42 4.76 1.38
CA ARG A 67 8.68 4.66 -0.06
C ARG A 67 7.56 4.00 -0.87
N ILE A 68 6.51 3.53 -0.18
CA ILE A 68 5.31 2.98 -0.78
C ILE A 68 4.14 3.93 -0.56
N PHE A 69 3.26 4.04 -1.55
CA PHE A 69 2.05 4.86 -1.45
C PHE A 69 0.85 4.03 -1.91
N PRO A 70 -0.26 4.03 -1.17
CA PRO A 70 -1.45 3.28 -1.54
C PRO A 70 -2.24 4.05 -2.60
N ASP A 71 -1.92 3.83 -3.86
CA ASP A 71 -2.56 4.47 -5.01
C ASP A 71 -3.75 3.67 -5.56
N LYS A 72 -3.78 2.36 -5.30
CA LYS A 72 -4.73 1.45 -5.92
C LYS A 72 -6.00 1.28 -5.08
N PRO A 73 -7.21 1.55 -5.64
CA PRO A 73 -8.45 1.34 -4.92
C PRO A 73 -8.81 -0.15 -4.80
N PHE A 74 -9.25 -0.58 -3.63
CA PHE A 74 -9.81 -1.90 -3.39
C PHE A 74 -11.33 -1.82 -3.22
N SER A 75 -12.07 -2.48 -4.11
CA SER A 75 -13.53 -2.51 -4.05
C SER A 75 -14.06 -3.73 -3.29
N LYS A 76 -15.04 -3.54 -2.42
CA LYS A 76 -15.72 -4.62 -1.70
C LYS A 76 -17.25 -4.42 -1.82
N LYS A 77 -17.99 -5.51 -2.00
CA LYS A 77 -19.44 -5.49 -1.82
C LYS A 77 -19.79 -5.49 -0.32
N PRO A 78 -20.90 -4.85 0.09
CA PRO A 78 -21.41 -4.97 1.45
C PRO A 78 -21.58 -6.43 1.88
N PRO A 79 -21.62 -6.72 3.19
CA PRO A 79 -22.16 -8.00 3.65
C PRO A 79 -23.63 -8.15 3.19
N GLU A 80 -24.13 -9.37 3.14
CA GLU A 80 -25.55 -9.71 2.90
C GLU A 80 -26.12 -9.39 1.50
N VAL A 81 -25.32 -8.88 0.56
CA VAL A 81 -25.77 -8.69 -0.83
C VAL A 81 -25.40 -9.88 -1.72
N THR A 82 -26.28 -10.19 -2.67
CA THR A 82 -26.05 -11.24 -3.67
C THR A 82 -25.08 -10.80 -4.78
N MET A 83 -24.68 -11.76 -5.61
CA MET A 83 -23.86 -11.51 -6.80
C MET A 83 -24.67 -10.83 -7.92
N GLY A 84 -23.99 -10.17 -8.87
CA GLY A 84 -24.67 -9.34 -9.90
C GLY A 84 -24.71 -7.84 -9.56
N ALA A 85 -25.55 -7.05 -10.25
CA ALA A 85 -25.76 -5.60 -10.05
C ALA A 85 -24.49 -4.70 -10.10
N GLY A 86 -23.40 -5.20 -10.70
CA GLY A 86 -22.16 -4.45 -10.88
C GLY A 86 -21.17 -4.58 -9.73
N LYS A 87 -20.14 -3.73 -9.76
CA LYS A 87 -18.99 -3.77 -8.86
C LYS A 87 -19.23 -2.94 -7.60
N GLY A 88 -18.83 -3.45 -6.44
CA GLY A 88 -18.95 -2.74 -5.16
C GLY A 88 -18.12 -1.45 -5.08
N ASP A 89 -18.31 -0.71 -4.00
CA ASP A 89 -17.62 0.56 -3.76
C ASP A 89 -16.22 0.38 -3.18
N ILE A 90 -15.43 1.45 -3.23
CA ILE A 90 -14.05 1.47 -2.75
C ILE A 90 -14.08 1.46 -1.21
N ALA A 91 -13.50 0.42 -0.62
CA ALA A 91 -13.44 0.27 0.84
C ALA A 91 -12.15 0.86 1.43
N TYR A 92 -11.02 0.73 0.73
CA TYR A 92 -9.72 1.24 1.14
C TYR A 92 -8.75 1.29 -0.04
N PHE A 93 -7.59 1.92 0.17
CA PHE A 93 -6.50 1.94 -0.81
C PHE A 93 -5.38 0.98 -0.40
N VAL A 94 -4.74 0.40 -1.41
CA VAL A 94 -3.62 -0.53 -1.24
C VAL A 94 -2.42 -0.12 -2.09
N ALA A 95 -1.24 -0.38 -1.56
CA ALA A 95 0.01 -0.34 -2.31
C ALA A 95 0.36 -1.77 -2.76
N SER A 96 0.62 -1.94 -4.05
CA SER A 96 1.07 -3.23 -4.58
C SER A 96 2.57 -3.39 -4.40
N VAL A 97 2.99 -4.36 -3.59
CA VAL A 97 4.39 -4.68 -3.36
C VAL A 97 4.76 -6.02 -3.97
N VAL A 98 6.01 -6.13 -4.40
CA VAL A 98 6.62 -7.34 -4.98
C VAL A 98 7.96 -7.57 -4.31
N PRO A 99 8.46 -8.82 -4.27
CA PRO A 99 9.73 -9.14 -3.65
C PRO A 99 10.85 -8.19 -4.08
N GLY A 100 11.56 -7.69 -3.08
CA GLY A 100 12.67 -6.79 -3.22
C GLY A 100 12.34 -5.31 -3.26
N LYS A 101 11.09 -4.90 -3.09
CA LYS A 101 10.73 -3.48 -2.93
C LYS A 101 11.16 -2.96 -1.55
N VAL A 102 11.75 -1.77 -1.53
CA VAL A 102 12.08 -0.94 -0.36
C VAL A 102 11.19 0.30 -0.33
#